data_AF-A0A2R9SU99-F1
#
_entry.id   AF-A0A2R9SU99-F1
#
_cell.length_a   1.000
_cell.length_b   1.000
_cell.length_c   1.000
_cell.angle_alpha   90.00
_cell.angle_beta   90.00
_cell.angle_gamma   90.00
#
_symmetry.space_group_name_H-M   'P 1'
#
loop_
_entity.id
_entity.type
_entity.pdbx_description
1 polymer ?
#
loop_
_entity_poly.entity_id
_entity_poly.type
_entity_poly.pdbx_seq_one_letter_code
_entity_poly.pdbx_strand_id
1 'polypeptide(L)' 'MLLEDVYKEFLIDLEIKNYSIRTIKGYRNNYRAFLNFLINEFEVTEVEEVNTSHIKAYLRNLKDKGLSET' A
#
# COMPACT_ATOMS: atom_id res chain seq x y z
N MET A 1 10.40 8.82 6.59
CA MET A 1 10.83 8.28 5.27
C MET A 1 9.70 8.44 4.28
N LEU A 2 9.99 8.81 3.04
CA LEU A 2 8.95 8.96 2.01
C LEU A 2 8.29 7.62 1.70
N LEU A 3 6.97 7.63 1.49
CA LEU A 3 6.19 6.44 1.16
C LEU A 3 6.70 5.69 -0.08
N GLU A 4 7.18 6.42 -1.09
CA GLU A 4 7.72 5.84 -2.32
C GLU A 4 9.06 5.11 -2.08
N ASP A 5 9.87 5.57 -1.11
CA ASP A 5 11.14 4.92 -0.77
C ASP A 5 10.88 3.61 -0.03
N VAL A 6 10.01 3.65 0.98
CA VAL A 6 9.57 2.44 1.73
C VAL A 6 8.94 1.41 0.80
N TYR A 7 8.15 1.86 -0.18
CA TYR A 7 7.55 0.99 -1.19
C TYR A 7 8.59 0.28 -2.05
N LYS A 8 9.60 0.99 -2.54
CA LYS A 8 10.68 0.39 -3.34
C LYS A 8 11.50 -0.60 -2.53
N GLU A 9 11.88 -0.24 -1.30
CA GLU A 9 12.60 -1.12 -0.39
C GLU A 9 11.80 -2.41 -0.13
N PHE A 10 10.50 -2.30 0.15
CA PHE A 10 9.64 -3.45 0.35
C PHE A 10 9.58 -4.39 -0.88
N LEU A 11 9.54 -3.84 -2.09
CA LEU A 11 9.55 -4.68 -3.31
C LEU A 11 10.89 -5.41 -3.49
N ILE A 12 12.00 -4.74 -3.20
CA ILE A 12 13.33 -5.37 -3.22
C ILE A 12 13.42 -6.50 -2.19
N ASP A 13 12.87 -6.29 -0.99
CA ASP A 13 12.82 -7.33 0.05
C ASP A 13 12.07 -8.59 -0.41
N LEU A 14 10.98 -8.42 -1.16
CA LEU A 14 10.24 -9.55 -1.73
C LEU A 14 11.06 -10.30 -2.78
N GLU A 15 11.82 -9.58 -3.61
CA GLU A 15 12.74 -10.18 -4.59
C GLU A 15 13.85 -10.98 -3.90
N ILE A 16 14.50 -10.41 -2.88
CA ILE A 16 15.54 -11.07 -2.08
C ILE A 16 14.99 -12.35 -1.42
N LYS A 17 13.73 -12.31 -0.95
CA LYS A 17 13.04 -13.46 -0.37
C LYS A 17 12.52 -14.48 -1.40
N ASN A 18 12.81 -14.29 -2.69
CA ASN A 18 12.40 -15.16 -3.79
C ASN A 18 10.87 -15.35 -3.90
N TYR A 19 10.10 -14.30 -3.63
CA TYR A 19 8.67 -14.33 -3.91
C TYR A 19 8.41 -14.47 -5.42
N SER A 20 7.31 -15.14 -5.79
CA SER A 20 6.98 -15.30 -7.20
C SER A 20 6.69 -13.94 -7.86
N ILE A 21 7.01 -13.80 -9.15
CA ILE A 21 6.69 -12.60 -9.95
C ILE A 21 5.20 -12.23 -9.84
N ARG A 22 4.32 -13.24 -9.81
CA ARG A 22 2.88 -13.05 -9.65
C ARG A 22 2.55 -12.43 -8.29
N THR A 23 3.18 -12.91 -7.23
CA THR A 23 2.99 -12.41 -5.87
C THR A 23 3.52 -10.98 -5.73
N ILE A 24 4.73 -10.71 -6.23
CA ILE A 24 5.32 -9.35 -6.25
C ILE A 24 4.42 -8.38 -7.01
N LYS A 25 3.88 -8.79 -8.17
CA LYS A 25 2.93 -7.98 -8.94
C LYS A 25 1.65 -7.67 -8.14
N GLY A 26 1.15 -8.63 -7.37
CA GLY A 26 0.00 -8.41 -6.47
C GLY A 26 0.29 -7.35 -5.42
N TYR A 27 1.42 -7.49 -4.71
CA TYR A 27 1.86 -6.51 -3.73
C TYR A 27 2.09 -5.13 -4.34
N ARG A 28 2.78 -5.06 -5.49
CA ARG A 28 3.02 -3.82 -6.24
C ARG A 28 1.72 -3.05 -6.50
N ASN A 29 0.71 -3.74 -7.01
CA ASN A 29 -0.57 -3.12 -7.35
C ASN A 29 -1.33 -2.68 -6.09
N ASN A 30 -1.41 -3.54 -5.08
CA ASN A 30 -2.18 -3.26 -3.85
C ASN A 30 -1.56 -2.12 -3.04
N TYR A 31 -0.24 -2.14 -2.82
CA TYR A 31 0.44 -1.08 -2.09
C TYR A 31 0.40 0.23 -2.86
N ARG A 32 0.61 0.23 -4.19
CA ARG A 32 0.51 1.47 -4.96
C ARG A 32 -0.89 2.11 -4.88
N ALA A 33 -1.94 1.29 -4.89
CA ALA A 33 -3.30 1.78 -4.68
C ALA A 33 -3.49 2.39 -3.28
N PHE A 34 -2.94 1.75 -2.24
CA PHE A 34 -2.98 2.27 -0.88
C PHE A 34 -2.21 3.59 -0.71
N LEU A 35 -0.98 3.67 -1.22
CA LEU A 35 -0.16 4.90 -1.12
C LEU A 35 -0.80 6.06 -1.88
N ASN A 36 -1.35 5.81 -3.07
CA ASN A 36 -2.10 6.84 -3.80
C ASN A 36 -3.33 7.32 -3.02
N PHE A 37 -4.03 6.42 -2.32
CA PHE A 37 -5.15 6.80 -1.47
C PHE A 37 -4.69 7.69 -0.30
N LEU A 38 -3.58 7.35 0.36
CA LEU A 38 -3.01 8.16 1.44
C LEU A 38 -2.65 9.57 0.97
N ILE A 39 -1.97 9.68 -0.18
CA ILE A 39 -1.55 10.97 -0.74
C ILE A 39 -2.76 11.81 -1.14
N ASN A 40 -3.74 11.22 -1.84
CA ASN A 40 -4.85 11.98 -2.41
C ASN A 40 -5.91 12.40 -1.37
N GLU A 41 -6.14 11.57 -0.34
CA GLU A 41 -7.22 11.80 0.62
C GLU A 41 -6.74 12.44 1.94
N PHE A 42 -5.45 12.28 2.27
CA PHE A 42 -4.90 12.72 3.56
C PHE A 42 -3.62 13.54 3.43
N GLU A 43 -3.10 13.76 2.21
CA GLU A 43 -1.82 14.43 1.94
C GLU A 43 -0.63 13.81 2.69
N VAL A 44 -0.75 12.53 3.07
CA VAL A 44 0.28 11.79 3.79
C VAL A 44 1.36 11.37 2.82
N THR A 45 2.60 11.81 3.08
CA THR A 45 3.76 11.56 2.20
C THR A 45 4.88 10.79 2.89
N GLU A 46 4.86 10.73 4.23
CA GLU A 46 5.84 10.01 5.04
C GLU A 46 5.21 8.82 5.79
N VAL A 47 6.00 7.76 5.98
CA VAL A 47 5.52 6.53 6.64
C VAL A 47 5.17 6.75 8.11
N GLU A 48 5.85 7.68 8.78
CA GLU A 48 5.66 8.04 10.19
C GLU A 48 4.31 8.75 10.45
N GLU A 49 3.73 9.35 9.41
CA GLU A 49 2.40 9.97 9.46
C GLU A 49 1.27 8.93 9.34
N VAL A 50 1.59 7.72 8.86
CA VAL A 50 0.60 6.66 8.67
C VAL A 50 0.16 6.12 10.03
N ASN A 51 -1.13 6.24 10.31
CA ASN A 51 -1.72 5.75 11.54
C ASN A 51 -2.93 4.83 11.27
N THR A 52 -3.48 4.25 12.34
CA THR A 52 -4.57 3.27 12.25
C THR A 52 -5.85 3.83 11.63
N SER A 53 -6.10 5.14 11.71
CA SER A 53 -7.28 5.75 11.09
C SER A 53 -7.18 5.75 9.57
N HIS A 54 -5.99 5.99 9.00
CA HIS A 54 -5.75 5.93 7.56
C HIS A 54 -5.99 4.52 7.01
N ILE A 55 -5.53 3.49 7.73
CA ILE A 55 -5.75 2.09 7.36
C ILE A 55 -7.25 1.76 7.36
N LYS A 56 -7.98 2.14 8.42
CA LYS A 56 -9.43 1.93 8.51
C LYS A 56 -10.19 2.67 7.40
N ALA A 57 -9.78 3.90 7.07
CA ALA A 57 -10.36 4.67 5.99
C ALA A 57 -10.16 3.98 4.64
N TYR A 58 -8.97 3.43 4.37
CA TYR A 58 -8.71 2.68 3.15
C TYR A 58 -9.56 1.41 3.05
N LEU A 59 -9.65 0.63 4.14
CA LEU A 59 -10.50 -0.57 4.15
C LEU A 59 -11.98 -0.23 3.89
N ARG A 60 -12.48 0.87 4.47
CA ARG A 60 -13.81 1.38 4.15
C ARG A 60 -13.94 1.76 2.67
N ASN A 61 -12.97 2.47 2.12
CA ASN A 61 -12.96 2.84 0.70
C ASN A 61 -13.01 1.61 -0.23
N LEU A 62 -12.29 0.53 0.11
CA LEU A 62 -12.34 -0.72 -0.65
C LEU A 62 -13.72 -1.39 -0.57
N LYS A 63 -14.32 -1.40 0.62
CA LYS A 63 -15.68 -1.93 0.83
C LYS A 63 -16.73 -1.13 0.04
N ASP A 64 -16.62 0.20 0.07
CA ASP A 64 -17.53 1.09 -0.65
C ASP A 64 -17.41 0.93 -2.18
N LYS A 65 -16.23 0.50 -2.67
CA LYS A 65 -15.99 0.10 -4.07
C LYS A 65 -16.52 -1.30 -4.42
N GLY A 66 -17.07 -2.03 -3.45
CA GLY A 66 -17.60 -3.39 -3.65
C GLY A 66 -16.50 -4.45 -3.87
N LEU A 67 -15.27 -4.19 -3.45
CA LEU A 67 -14.19 -5.17 -3.55
C LEU A 67 -14.38 -6.26 -2.49
N SER A 68 -14.20 -7.52 -2.90
CA SER A 68 -14.33 -8.68 -2.03
C SER A 68 -13.22 -8.73 -0.98
N GLU A 69 -13.61 -8.99 0.26
CA GLU A 69 -12.68 -9.41 1.31
C GLU A 69 -12.02 -10.72 0.87
N THR A 70 -10.68 -10.77 0.90
CA THR A 70 -9.90 -11.96 0.51
C THR A 70 -9.34 -12.64 1.75
#